data_AF-A0A9E8SED8-F1
#
_entry.id   AF-A0A9E8SED8-F1
#
_cell.length_a   1.000
_cell.length_b   1.000
_cell.length_c   1.000
_cell.angle_alpha   90.00
_cell.angle_beta   90.00
_cell.angle_gamma   90.00
#
_symmetry.space_group_name_H-M   'P 1'
#
loop_
_entity.id
_entity.type
_entity.pdbx_description
1 polymer ?
#
loop_
_entity_poly.entity_id
_entity_poly.type
_entity_poly.pdbx_seq_one_letter_code
_entity_poly.pdbx_strand_id
1 'polypeptide(L)'
;MPLVLRSLKRSPSLAQSPITGTATLTTPYTCTTNGTITVTGVSGGLSPYSYSIDGVTFQGSNTFTGLTAGTYTITVQDANSCTAIVGTITIDPLDPPTDLTFSSTALTCPSNTSDVTLTATGGSPTLEYQIIAPAGAATPYQSSNVFTGLAPGTYTFQVNDGNACTYSESYTITALPALTVVGQTLNDITCFGDLDGSVEFTVSGSTGFTYTVNGGTSTAGTSPKF
;
A
#
# COMPACT_ATOMS: atom_id res chain seq x y z
N MET A 1 -73.45 -56.73 -20.07
CA MET A 1 -72.37 -55.96 -20.73
C MET A 1 -71.61 -55.20 -19.63
N PRO A 2 -70.54 -55.78 -19.06
CA PRO A 2 -69.86 -55.17 -17.92
C PRO A 2 -68.96 -54.03 -18.39
N LEU A 3 -69.12 -52.87 -17.77
CA LEU A 3 -68.37 -51.65 -18.04
C LEU A 3 -66.97 -51.79 -17.39
N VAL A 4 -65.94 -51.94 -18.21
CA VAL A 4 -64.55 -51.99 -17.73
C VAL A 4 -64.11 -50.57 -17.41
N LEU A 5 -64.12 -50.20 -16.12
CA LEU A 5 -63.42 -48.99 -15.65
C LEU A 5 -61.90 -49.23 -15.80
N ARG A 6 -61.32 -48.73 -16.89
CA ARG A 6 -59.87 -48.58 -17.00
C ARG A 6 -59.44 -47.47 -16.05
N SER A 7 -58.88 -47.86 -14.90
CA SER A 7 -58.12 -46.96 -14.03
C SER A 7 -56.95 -46.39 -14.83
N LEU A 8 -57.00 -45.09 -15.12
CA LEU A 8 -55.86 -44.32 -15.58
C LEU A 8 -54.87 -44.24 -14.41
N LYS A 9 -53.93 -45.19 -14.35
CA LYS A 9 -52.70 -44.99 -13.56
C LYS A 9 -52.05 -43.73 -14.13
N ARG A 10 -52.15 -42.60 -13.42
CA ARG A 10 -51.30 -41.44 -13.68
C ARG A 10 -49.87 -41.96 -13.61
N SER A 11 -49.14 -41.90 -14.73
CA SER A 11 -47.69 -42.14 -14.73
C SER A 11 -47.07 -41.30 -13.61
N PRO A 12 -46.15 -41.86 -12.81
CA PRO A 12 -45.41 -41.06 -11.85
C PRO A 12 -44.69 -39.96 -12.64
N SER A 13 -45.06 -38.70 -12.39
CA SER A 13 -44.28 -37.56 -12.84
C SER A 13 -42.88 -37.78 -12.28
N LEU A 14 -41.88 -37.99 -13.14
CA LEU A 14 -40.49 -38.02 -12.72
C LEU A 14 -40.19 -36.64 -12.12
N ALA A 15 -40.17 -36.56 -10.79
CA ALA A 15 -39.78 -35.33 -10.11
C ALA A 15 -38.35 -35.03 -10.53
N GLN A 16 -38.17 -33.90 -11.19
CA GLN A 16 -36.86 -33.46 -11.65
C GLN A 16 -35.94 -33.27 -10.44
N SER A 17 -34.72 -33.79 -10.52
CA SER A 17 -33.71 -33.57 -9.46
C SER A 17 -33.49 -32.07 -9.26
N PRO A 18 -33.40 -31.58 -8.01
CA PRO A 18 -33.18 -30.16 -7.76
C PRO A 18 -31.85 -29.71 -8.37
N ILE A 19 -31.84 -28.51 -8.94
CA ILE A 19 -30.63 -27.90 -9.48
C ILE A 19 -29.70 -27.57 -8.31
N THR A 20 -28.45 -28.00 -8.40
CA THR A 20 -27.37 -27.65 -7.46
C THR A 20 -26.19 -27.09 -8.22
N GLY A 21 -25.32 -26.37 -7.52
CA GLY A 21 -24.07 -25.80 -8.06
C GLY A 21 -23.42 -24.94 -6.99
N THR A 22 -22.22 -24.44 -7.30
CA THR A 22 -21.47 -23.56 -6.41
C THR A 22 -21.01 -22.34 -7.19
N ALA A 23 -21.41 -21.15 -6.74
CA ALA A 23 -20.80 -19.90 -7.19
C ALA A 23 -19.60 -19.54 -6.31
N THR A 24 -18.50 -19.12 -6.92
CA THR A 24 -17.30 -18.64 -6.21
C THR A 24 -16.76 -17.37 -6.85
N LEU A 25 -16.20 -16.47 -6.01
CA LEU A 25 -15.40 -15.35 -6.48
C LEU A 25 -14.03 -15.89 -6.93
N THR A 26 -13.82 -15.99 -8.23
CA THR A 26 -12.60 -16.57 -8.83
C THR A 26 -11.54 -15.53 -9.15
N THR A 27 -11.91 -14.24 -9.23
CA THR A 27 -10.97 -13.12 -9.28
C THR A 27 -11.45 -12.04 -8.30
N PRO A 28 -10.59 -11.57 -7.38
CA PRO A 28 -10.96 -10.55 -6.42
C PRO A 28 -11.15 -9.17 -7.08
N TYR A 29 -12.00 -8.35 -6.47
CA TYR A 29 -12.09 -6.92 -6.79
C TYR A 29 -10.96 -6.17 -6.09
N THR A 30 -10.14 -5.46 -6.85
CA THR A 30 -8.96 -4.73 -6.39
C THR A 30 -8.92 -3.35 -7.05
N CYS A 31 -8.01 -2.47 -6.65
CA CYS A 31 -7.83 -1.19 -7.32
C CYS A 31 -7.32 -1.31 -8.78
N THR A 32 -6.89 -2.51 -9.21
CA THR A 32 -6.37 -2.75 -10.57
C THR A 32 -7.18 -3.79 -11.36
N THR A 33 -8.09 -4.52 -10.72
CA THR A 33 -8.86 -5.61 -11.33
C THR A 33 -10.30 -5.61 -10.85
N ASN A 34 -11.25 -5.80 -11.78
CA ASN A 34 -12.63 -6.08 -11.43
C ASN A 34 -12.82 -7.54 -10.99
N GLY A 35 -13.82 -7.77 -10.14
CA GLY A 35 -14.18 -9.10 -9.66
C GLY A 35 -14.74 -10.00 -10.76
N THR A 36 -14.53 -11.32 -10.59
CA THR A 36 -15.12 -12.36 -11.45
C THR A 36 -15.75 -13.44 -10.59
N ILE A 37 -17.01 -13.79 -10.88
CA ILE A 37 -17.72 -14.92 -10.28
C ILE A 37 -17.86 -16.03 -11.32
N THR A 38 -17.59 -17.26 -10.92
CA THR A 38 -17.78 -18.45 -11.76
C THR A 38 -18.67 -19.47 -11.05
N VAL A 39 -19.61 -20.06 -11.80
CA VAL A 39 -20.46 -21.16 -11.33
C VAL A 39 -19.88 -22.49 -11.77
N THR A 40 -19.68 -23.41 -10.83
CA THR A 40 -19.14 -24.75 -11.09
C THR A 40 -20.00 -25.84 -10.46
N GLY A 41 -19.79 -27.09 -10.89
CA GLY A 41 -20.45 -28.25 -10.29
C GLY A 41 -21.97 -28.32 -10.50
N VAL A 42 -22.48 -27.72 -11.57
CA VAL A 42 -23.93 -27.70 -11.82
C VAL A 42 -24.47 -29.11 -12.11
N SER A 43 -25.49 -29.52 -11.37
CA SER A 43 -26.17 -30.82 -11.56
C SER A 43 -27.66 -30.73 -11.22
N GLY A 44 -28.43 -31.80 -11.50
CA GLY A 44 -29.89 -31.78 -11.40
C GLY A 44 -30.55 -31.15 -12.62
N GLY A 45 -31.83 -30.78 -12.55
CA GLY A 45 -32.51 -30.09 -13.65
C GLY A 45 -32.47 -30.83 -15.00
N LEU A 46 -32.69 -30.07 -16.09
CA LEU A 46 -32.56 -30.52 -17.48
C LEU A 46 -31.61 -29.59 -18.23
N SER A 47 -30.50 -30.13 -18.71
CA SER A 47 -29.55 -29.40 -19.57
C SER A 47 -30.20 -28.99 -20.91
N PRO A 48 -29.81 -27.86 -21.55
CA PRO A 48 -28.78 -26.90 -21.14
C PRO A 48 -29.21 -25.97 -19.99
N TYR A 49 -28.21 -25.42 -19.29
CA TYR A 49 -28.42 -24.42 -18.23
C TYR A 49 -28.12 -23.01 -18.73
N SER A 50 -28.80 -22.03 -18.14
CA SER A 50 -28.48 -20.60 -18.21
C SER A 50 -28.24 -20.05 -16.80
N TYR A 51 -27.52 -18.95 -16.72
CA TYR A 51 -27.01 -18.37 -15.48
C TYR A 51 -27.40 -16.91 -15.39
N SER A 52 -27.77 -16.47 -14.19
CA SER A 52 -28.09 -15.09 -13.89
C SER A 52 -27.39 -14.63 -12.63
N ILE A 53 -26.89 -13.40 -12.65
CA ILE A 53 -26.23 -12.76 -11.50
C ILE A 53 -27.20 -11.95 -10.62
N ASP A 54 -28.37 -11.62 -11.17
CA ASP A 54 -29.40 -10.77 -10.57
C ASP A 54 -30.77 -11.48 -10.43
N GLY A 55 -30.90 -12.69 -10.97
CA GLY A 55 -32.15 -13.46 -11.04
C GLY A 55 -33.12 -12.99 -12.13
N VAL A 56 -32.73 -12.04 -12.97
CA VAL A 56 -33.59 -11.43 -14.01
C VAL A 56 -33.07 -11.76 -15.40
N THR A 57 -31.81 -11.44 -15.67
CA THR A 57 -31.20 -11.64 -16.99
C THR A 57 -30.37 -12.92 -17.00
N PHE A 58 -30.65 -13.81 -17.96
CA PHE A 58 -29.98 -15.10 -18.08
C PHE A 58 -29.06 -15.15 -19.30
N GLN A 59 -27.86 -15.68 -19.12
CA GLN A 59 -26.85 -15.87 -20.15
C GLN A 59 -26.38 -17.33 -20.18
N GLY A 60 -25.84 -17.78 -21.32
CA GLY A 60 -25.30 -19.14 -21.44
C GLY A 60 -23.93 -19.34 -20.77
N SER A 61 -23.19 -18.25 -20.52
CA SER A 61 -21.90 -18.29 -19.83
C SER A 61 -22.09 -18.43 -18.32
N ASN A 62 -21.34 -19.34 -17.70
CA ASN A 62 -21.30 -19.54 -16.25
C ASN A 62 -20.37 -18.56 -15.52
N THR A 63 -19.82 -17.57 -16.23
CA THR A 63 -18.84 -16.62 -15.69
C THR A 63 -19.34 -15.19 -15.85
N PHE A 64 -19.24 -14.42 -14.78
CA PHE A 64 -19.62 -13.01 -14.70
C PHE A 64 -18.38 -12.18 -14.36
N THR A 65 -18.02 -11.23 -15.22
CA THR A 65 -16.83 -10.38 -15.08
C THR A 65 -17.23 -8.92 -14.90
N GLY A 66 -16.27 -8.06 -14.56
CA GLY A 66 -16.53 -6.62 -14.43
C GLY A 66 -17.27 -6.24 -13.15
N LEU A 67 -17.24 -7.10 -12.14
CA LEU A 67 -17.98 -6.92 -10.90
C LEU A 67 -17.23 -5.98 -9.96
N THR A 68 -17.98 -5.08 -9.34
CA THR A 68 -17.51 -4.16 -8.30
C THR A 68 -18.18 -4.50 -6.96
N ALA A 69 -18.01 -3.65 -5.95
CA ALA A 69 -18.64 -3.82 -4.65
C ALA A 69 -20.17 -3.98 -4.75
N GLY A 70 -20.70 -4.96 -4.05
CA GLY A 70 -22.12 -5.30 -4.09
C GLY A 70 -22.39 -6.76 -3.69
N THR A 71 -23.67 -7.11 -3.61
CA THR A 71 -24.11 -8.48 -3.33
C THR A 71 -24.77 -9.06 -4.57
N TYR A 72 -24.26 -10.21 -5.01
CA TYR A 72 -24.69 -10.90 -6.22
C TYR A 72 -25.34 -12.23 -5.85
N THR A 73 -26.59 -12.45 -6.29
CA THR A 73 -27.33 -13.69 -6.03
C THR A 73 -27.38 -14.51 -7.29
N ILE A 74 -26.57 -15.57 -7.32
CA ILE A 74 -26.35 -16.35 -8.53
C ILE A 74 -27.44 -17.41 -8.67
N THR A 75 -28.19 -17.31 -9.76
CA THR A 75 -29.30 -18.20 -10.09
C THR A 75 -28.95 -19.02 -11.32
N VAL A 76 -29.19 -20.33 -11.25
CA VAL A 76 -29.12 -21.23 -12.40
C VAL A 76 -30.53 -21.57 -12.83
N GLN A 77 -30.80 -21.51 -14.13
CA GLN A 77 -32.03 -21.94 -14.75
C GLN A 77 -31.75 -23.11 -15.70
N ASP A 78 -32.65 -24.09 -15.71
CA ASP A 78 -32.57 -25.22 -16.63
C ASP A 78 -33.47 -25.05 -17.86
N ALA A 79 -33.44 -26.02 -18.78
CA ALA A 79 -34.21 -25.99 -20.03
C ALA A 79 -35.74 -25.99 -19.84
N ASN A 80 -36.23 -26.40 -18.65
CA ASN A 80 -37.64 -26.36 -18.29
C ASN A 80 -38.05 -25.08 -17.56
N SER A 81 -37.16 -24.08 -17.50
CA SER A 81 -37.34 -22.82 -16.76
C SER A 81 -37.41 -22.98 -15.24
N CYS A 82 -37.01 -24.14 -14.69
CA CYS A 82 -36.83 -24.31 -13.26
C CYS A 82 -35.58 -23.54 -12.81
N THR A 83 -35.66 -22.80 -11.70
CA THR A 83 -34.56 -21.97 -11.19
C THR A 83 -34.10 -22.41 -9.80
N ALA A 84 -32.80 -22.32 -9.52
CA ALA A 84 -32.26 -22.46 -8.17
C ALA A 84 -31.16 -21.44 -7.91
N ILE A 85 -31.10 -20.93 -6.67
CA ILE A 85 -29.99 -20.10 -6.20
C ILE A 85 -28.83 -21.05 -5.82
N VAL A 86 -27.67 -20.85 -6.43
CA VAL A 86 -26.47 -21.68 -6.23
C VAL A 86 -25.37 -20.96 -5.46
N GLY A 87 -25.62 -19.71 -5.06
CA GLY A 87 -24.75 -18.96 -4.17
C GLY A 87 -25.13 -17.49 -4.08
N THR A 88 -24.70 -16.86 -2.99
CA THR A 88 -24.75 -15.41 -2.80
C THR A 88 -23.33 -14.96 -2.47
N ILE A 89 -22.78 -14.06 -3.28
CA ILE A 89 -21.42 -13.56 -3.14
C ILE A 89 -21.49 -12.07 -2.83
N THR A 90 -20.85 -11.66 -1.74
CA THR A 90 -20.67 -10.25 -1.40
C THR A 90 -19.23 -9.85 -1.75
N ILE A 91 -19.10 -8.77 -2.51
CA ILE A 91 -17.84 -8.08 -2.76
C ILE A 91 -17.87 -6.80 -1.93
N ASP A 92 -16.95 -6.67 -0.99
CA ASP A 92 -16.85 -5.49 -0.13
C ASP A 92 -16.34 -4.27 -0.90
N PRO A 93 -16.73 -3.05 -0.49
CA PRO A 93 -16.12 -1.83 -1.02
C PRO A 93 -14.63 -1.77 -0.71
N LEU A 94 -13.86 -1.18 -1.63
CA LEU A 94 -12.44 -0.90 -1.38
C LEU A 94 -12.30 0.27 -0.40
N ASP A 95 -11.32 0.17 0.48
CA ASP A 95 -10.87 1.23 1.38
C ASP A 95 -9.40 1.57 1.06
N PRO A 96 -9.13 2.34 0.00
CA PRO A 96 -7.75 2.63 -0.40
C PRO A 96 -7.04 3.51 0.64
N PRO A 97 -5.71 3.41 0.78
CA PRO A 97 -4.95 4.40 1.54
C PRO A 97 -5.15 5.80 0.96
N THR A 98 -5.28 6.81 1.83
CA THR A 98 -5.62 8.20 1.44
C THR A 98 -4.61 9.24 1.88
N ASP A 99 -3.73 8.89 2.82
CA ASP A 99 -2.71 9.79 3.36
C ASP A 99 -1.53 9.01 3.92
N LEU A 100 -0.37 9.67 4.00
CA LEU A 100 0.84 9.23 4.68
C LEU A 100 1.36 10.38 5.54
N THR A 101 1.37 10.16 6.85
CA THR A 101 2.02 11.07 7.80
C THR A 101 3.41 10.55 8.18
N PHE A 102 4.30 11.47 8.54
CA PHE A 102 5.72 11.17 8.77
C PHE A 102 6.16 11.65 10.14
N SER A 103 6.97 10.82 10.80
CA SER A 103 7.78 11.19 11.96
C SER A 103 9.22 10.80 11.68
N SER A 104 10.18 11.63 12.07
CA SER A 104 11.60 11.34 11.81
C SER A 104 12.50 11.67 12.99
N THR A 105 13.63 10.98 13.08
CA THR A 105 14.68 11.31 14.07
C THR A 105 15.46 12.55 13.64
N ALA A 106 16.05 13.25 14.61
CA ALA A 106 16.91 14.38 14.32
C ALA A 106 18.27 13.90 13.78
N LEU A 107 18.83 14.64 12.82
CA LEU A 107 20.17 14.37 12.32
C LEU A 107 21.21 14.69 13.40
N THR A 108 22.26 13.89 13.47
CA THR A 108 23.41 14.14 14.35
C THR A 108 24.71 14.09 13.55
N CYS A 109 25.67 14.95 13.88
CA CYS A 109 27.03 14.83 13.35
C CYS A 109 27.78 13.73 14.13
N PRO A 110 28.47 12.79 13.47
CA PRO A 110 28.82 12.78 12.04
C PRO A 110 27.91 11.93 11.14
N SER A 111 26.92 11.21 11.68
CA SER A 111 26.11 10.26 10.89
C SER A 111 25.32 10.94 9.78
N ASN A 112 24.76 12.11 10.06
CA ASN A 112 23.95 12.91 9.12
C ASN A 112 22.84 12.10 8.46
N THR A 113 22.20 11.20 9.21
CA THR A 113 21.08 10.39 8.74
C THR A 113 19.88 10.54 9.67
N SER A 114 18.70 10.22 9.13
CA SER A 114 17.42 10.17 9.83
C SER A 114 16.77 8.81 9.61
N ASP A 115 16.09 8.33 10.64
CA ASP A 115 15.11 7.26 10.52
C ASP A 115 13.74 7.91 10.32
N VAL A 116 12.94 7.41 9.39
CA VAL A 116 11.62 7.93 9.04
C VAL A 116 10.59 6.83 9.26
N THR A 117 9.58 7.12 10.07
CA THR A 117 8.43 6.26 10.35
C THR A 117 7.20 6.83 9.66
N LEU A 118 6.52 5.99 8.89
CA LEU A 118 5.31 6.33 8.14
C LEU A 118 4.08 5.87 8.90
N THR A 119 2.99 6.64 8.84
CA THR A 119 1.68 6.21 9.32
C THR A 119 0.64 6.50 8.23
N ALA A 120 0.05 5.43 7.68
CA ALA A 120 -0.98 5.53 6.65
C ALA A 120 -2.37 5.78 7.25
N THR A 121 -3.22 6.50 6.51
CA THR A 121 -4.65 6.65 6.81
C THR A 121 -5.47 5.87 5.80
N GLY A 122 -6.39 5.02 6.27
CA GLY A 122 -7.15 4.08 5.43
C GLY A 122 -6.32 2.88 5.01
N GLY A 123 -6.81 2.13 4.02
CA GLY A 123 -6.16 0.92 3.51
C GLY A 123 -6.71 -0.36 4.13
N SER A 124 -6.87 -1.38 3.29
CA SER A 124 -7.19 -2.76 3.71
C SER A 124 -6.09 -3.32 4.64
N PRO A 125 -6.40 -4.15 5.67
CA PRO A 125 -5.59 -4.35 6.90
C PRO A 125 -4.16 -4.87 6.75
N THR A 126 -3.72 -5.26 5.55
CA THR A 126 -2.32 -5.58 5.25
C THR A 126 -1.72 -4.46 4.42
N LEU A 127 -0.88 -3.64 5.05
CA LEU A 127 -0.15 -2.55 4.39
C LEU A 127 1.32 -2.92 4.20
N GLU A 128 1.84 -2.58 3.04
CA GLU A 128 3.26 -2.67 2.70
C GLU A 128 3.76 -1.30 2.24
N TYR A 129 5.02 -1.00 2.53
CA TYR A 129 5.62 0.31 2.31
C TYR A 129 6.88 0.18 1.47
N GLN A 130 7.18 1.19 0.66
CA GLN A 130 8.45 1.28 -0.07
C GLN A 130 8.87 2.73 -0.31
N ILE A 131 10.14 2.91 -0.66
CA ILE A 131 10.65 4.14 -1.28
C ILE A 131 10.59 3.95 -2.80
N ILE A 132 9.94 4.87 -3.51
CA ILE A 132 9.90 4.87 -4.99
C ILE A 132 10.79 5.94 -5.61
N ALA A 133 11.18 6.97 -4.85
CA ALA A 133 12.13 7.98 -5.27
C ALA A 133 12.95 8.52 -4.09
N PRO A 134 14.20 8.96 -4.29
CA PRO A 134 14.95 8.91 -5.54
C PRO A 134 15.32 7.47 -5.93
N ALA A 135 15.60 7.22 -7.21
CA ALA A 135 15.88 5.86 -7.71
C ALA A 135 17.05 5.17 -6.97
N GLY A 136 18.05 5.92 -6.54
CA GLY A 136 19.19 5.39 -5.78
C GLY A 136 18.85 4.95 -4.35
N ALA A 137 17.67 5.31 -3.83
CA ALA A 137 17.18 4.91 -2.52
C ALA A 137 15.90 4.07 -2.61
N ALA A 138 15.48 3.67 -3.82
CA ALA A 138 14.28 2.88 -4.00
C ALA A 138 14.41 1.51 -3.33
N THR A 139 13.32 1.05 -2.70
CA THR A 139 13.26 -0.23 -2.02
C THR A 139 12.13 -1.07 -2.61
N PRO A 140 12.18 -2.41 -2.50
CA PRO A 140 10.97 -3.21 -2.66
C PRO A 140 9.97 -2.91 -1.53
N TYR A 141 8.73 -3.37 -1.70
CA TYR A 141 7.73 -3.40 -0.64
C TYR A 141 8.21 -4.20 0.58
N GLN A 142 7.96 -3.67 1.76
CA GLN A 142 8.21 -4.28 3.06
C GLN A 142 7.03 -4.02 4.00
N SER A 143 6.78 -4.93 4.95
CA SER A 143 5.75 -4.75 5.98
C SER A 143 6.12 -3.68 7.02
N SER A 144 7.41 -3.42 7.21
CA SER A 144 7.89 -2.37 8.11
C SER A 144 7.57 -0.99 7.54
N ASN A 145 6.96 -0.14 8.36
CA ASN A 145 6.72 1.27 8.08
C ASN A 145 7.90 2.19 8.48
N VAL A 146 9.04 1.62 8.85
CA VAL A 146 10.24 2.36 9.27
C VAL A 146 11.35 2.18 8.23
N PHE A 147 11.91 3.30 7.78
CA PHE A 147 13.08 3.38 6.90
C PHE A 147 14.23 4.05 7.66
N THR A 148 15.34 3.35 7.82
CA THR A 148 16.46 3.82 8.65
C THR A 148 17.62 4.35 7.83
N GLY A 149 18.40 5.25 8.43
CA GLY A 149 19.68 5.69 7.85
C GLY A 149 19.55 6.54 6.58
N LEU A 150 18.45 7.26 6.40
CA LEU A 150 18.23 8.11 5.23
C LEU A 150 19.02 9.41 5.34
N ALA A 151 19.80 9.73 4.30
CA ALA A 151 20.54 10.99 4.19
C ALA A 151 19.60 12.18 3.93
N PRO A 152 20.06 13.45 4.06
CA PRO A 152 19.27 14.60 3.65
C PRO A 152 18.86 14.50 2.18
N GLY A 153 17.60 14.83 1.90
CA GLY A 153 17.04 14.69 0.57
C GLY A 153 15.52 14.64 0.62
N THR A 154 14.90 14.64 -0.57
CA THR A 154 13.46 14.42 -0.71
C THR A 154 13.23 12.99 -1.18
N TYR A 155 12.41 12.27 -0.44
CA TYR A 155 12.03 10.89 -0.69
C TYR A 155 10.55 10.83 -1.01
N THR A 156 10.16 10.02 -1.98
CA THR A 156 8.76 9.68 -2.21
C THR A 156 8.53 8.27 -1.70
N PHE A 157 7.65 8.17 -0.71
CA PHE A 157 7.23 6.92 -0.12
C PHE A 157 5.91 6.48 -0.73
N GLN A 158 5.71 5.17 -0.82
CA GLN A 158 4.47 4.57 -1.30
C GLN A 158 3.99 3.53 -0.29
N VAL A 159 2.70 3.56 0.00
CA VAL A 159 1.98 2.50 0.71
C VAL A 159 1.12 1.74 -0.29
N ASN A 160 1.09 0.42 -0.17
CA ASN A 160 0.23 -0.50 -0.90
C ASN A 160 -0.60 -1.32 0.09
N ASP A 161 -1.88 -1.48 -0.18
CA ASP A 161 -2.75 -2.34 0.63
C ASP A 161 -2.92 -3.75 0.02
N GLY A 162 -3.63 -4.62 0.75
CA GLY A 162 -3.92 -5.98 0.32
C GLY A 162 -4.79 -6.09 -0.94
N ASN A 163 -5.44 -5.00 -1.37
CA ASN A 163 -6.25 -4.90 -2.58
C ASN A 163 -5.53 -4.12 -3.69
N ALA A 164 -4.20 -4.06 -3.64
CA ALA A 164 -3.35 -3.37 -4.62
C ALA A 164 -3.67 -1.88 -4.80
N CYS A 165 -4.31 -1.26 -3.80
CA CYS A 165 -4.55 0.18 -3.76
C CYS A 165 -3.30 0.86 -3.23
N THR A 166 -2.82 1.88 -3.94
CA THR A 166 -1.59 2.57 -3.59
C THR A 166 -1.82 4.05 -3.32
N TYR A 167 -1.07 4.60 -2.38
CA TYR A 167 -0.94 6.04 -2.13
C TYR A 167 0.53 6.40 -2.03
N SER A 168 0.92 7.59 -2.46
CA SER A 168 2.31 8.04 -2.42
C SER A 168 2.40 9.48 -2.00
N GLU A 169 3.40 9.78 -1.18
CA GLU A 169 3.61 11.11 -0.60
C GLU A 169 5.11 11.37 -0.45
N SER A 170 5.51 12.63 -0.58
CA SER A 170 6.92 13.01 -0.46
C SER A 170 7.25 13.60 0.90
N TYR A 171 8.43 13.28 1.40
CA TYR A 171 8.96 13.81 2.65
C TYR A 171 10.40 14.30 2.43
N THR A 172 10.69 15.50 2.92
CA THR A 172 12.02 16.12 2.81
C THR A 172 12.75 16.08 4.13
N ILE A 173 13.85 15.33 4.17
CA ILE A 173 14.83 15.37 5.25
C ILE A 173 15.74 16.56 5.01
N THR A 174 15.61 17.58 5.85
CA THR A 174 16.43 18.80 5.74
C THR A 174 17.83 18.54 6.26
N ALA A 175 18.85 18.96 5.48
CA ALA A 175 20.24 18.83 5.88
C ALA A 175 20.55 19.71 7.11
N LEU A 176 21.51 19.26 7.92
CA LEU A 176 22.09 20.15 8.94
C LEU A 176 22.74 21.36 8.25
N PRO A 177 22.66 22.57 8.85
CA PRO A 177 23.33 23.74 8.29
C PRO A 177 24.84 23.49 8.13
N ALA A 178 25.39 23.92 7.00
CA ALA A 178 26.82 23.78 6.75
C ALA A 178 27.64 24.64 7.73
N LEU A 179 28.69 24.06 8.32
CA LEU A 179 29.66 24.80 9.09
C LEU A 179 30.52 25.65 8.15
N THR A 180 30.70 26.93 8.47
CA THR A 180 31.66 27.81 7.80
C THR A 180 32.65 28.36 8.81
N VAL A 181 33.93 28.39 8.43
CA VAL A 181 35.02 28.90 9.25
C VAL A 181 35.75 29.96 8.44
N VAL A 182 35.82 31.18 8.97
CA VAL A 182 36.54 32.31 8.36
C VAL A 182 37.63 32.76 9.32
N GLY A 183 38.89 32.62 8.92
CA GLY A 183 40.03 33.15 9.67
C GLY A 183 40.40 34.55 9.21
N GLN A 184 40.76 35.41 10.14
CA GLN A 184 41.37 36.71 9.85
C GLN A 184 42.57 36.96 10.77
N THR A 185 43.62 37.58 10.21
CA THR A 185 44.72 38.09 11.02
C THR A 185 44.24 39.34 11.75
N LEU A 186 44.42 39.36 13.07
CA LEU A 186 44.17 40.54 13.88
C LEU A 186 45.43 41.39 13.99
N ASN A 187 46.56 40.75 14.32
CA ASN A 187 47.86 41.39 14.42
C ASN A 187 48.95 40.49 13.83
N ASP A 188 49.82 41.07 13.00
CA ASP A 188 51.06 40.41 12.57
C ASP A 188 52.08 40.40 13.71
N ILE A 189 53.03 39.46 13.66
CA ILE A 189 54.18 39.45 14.58
C ILE A 189 55.02 40.71 14.39
N THR A 190 55.51 41.34 15.47
CA THR A 190 56.29 42.58 15.33
C THR A 190 57.66 42.37 14.69
N CYS A 191 58.31 41.26 15.00
CA CYS A 191 59.61 40.84 14.46
C CYS A 191 59.71 39.32 14.38
N PHE A 192 60.71 38.83 13.64
CA PHE A 192 60.98 37.40 13.52
C PHE A 192 61.31 36.78 14.89
N GLY A 193 60.49 35.83 15.33
CA GLY A 193 60.65 35.11 16.60
C GLY A 193 59.72 35.61 17.71
N ASP A 194 58.98 36.70 17.49
CA ASP A 194 57.99 37.18 18.45
C ASP A 194 56.74 36.28 18.45
N LEU A 195 56.06 36.27 19.60
CA LEU A 195 54.84 35.47 19.85
C LEU A 195 53.60 36.36 20.03
N ASP A 196 53.64 37.59 19.51
CA ASP A 196 52.61 38.61 19.70
C ASP A 196 51.59 38.71 18.55
N GLY A 197 51.79 37.91 17.49
CA GLY A 197 50.81 37.74 16.43
C GLY A 197 49.51 37.12 16.94
N SER A 198 48.38 37.52 16.35
CA SER A 198 47.05 36.98 16.70
C SER A 198 46.16 36.83 15.48
N VAL A 199 45.33 35.80 15.52
CA VAL A 199 44.32 35.47 14.51
C VAL A 199 42.98 35.27 15.21
N GLU A 200 41.90 35.54 14.51
CA GLU A 200 40.54 35.27 14.95
C GLU A 200 39.84 34.38 13.95
N PHE A 201 39.15 33.36 14.44
CA PHE A 201 38.31 32.50 13.61
C PHE A 201 36.84 32.75 13.92
N THR A 202 36.08 33.02 12.87
CA THR A 202 34.62 33.10 12.94
C THR A 202 34.00 31.79 12.47
N VAL A 203 33.22 31.13 13.34
CA VAL A 203 32.46 29.92 12.99
C VAL A 203 30.98 30.20 12.98
N SER A 204 30.32 29.84 11.88
CA SER A 204 28.86 29.92 11.73
C SER A 204 28.28 28.60 11.21
N GLY A 205 26.95 28.44 11.32
CA GLY A 205 26.24 27.21 10.96
C GLY A 205 26.01 26.23 12.11
N SER A 206 26.51 26.51 13.31
CA SER A 206 26.18 25.77 14.54
C SER A 206 26.24 26.68 15.77
N THR A 207 25.48 26.34 16.80
CA THR A 207 25.52 27.01 18.12
C THR A 207 26.65 26.50 19.01
N GLY A 208 27.25 25.35 18.69
CA GLY A 208 28.38 24.78 19.41
C GLY A 208 29.29 23.95 18.50
N PHE A 209 30.59 24.01 18.76
CA PHE A 209 31.59 23.25 18.01
C PHE A 209 32.79 22.97 18.89
N THR A 210 33.66 22.06 18.43
CA THR A 210 34.99 21.87 19.00
C THR A 210 36.04 22.23 17.97
N TYR A 211 37.16 22.78 18.43
CA TYR A 211 38.25 23.18 17.56
C TYR A 211 39.60 22.77 18.14
N THR A 212 40.58 22.58 17.25
CA THR A 212 42.00 22.40 17.60
C THR A 212 42.82 23.35 16.75
N VAL A 213 43.85 23.93 17.34
CA VAL A 213 44.84 24.74 16.61
C VAL A 213 46.12 23.90 16.55
N ASN A 214 46.64 23.67 15.33
CA ASN A 214 47.88 22.93 15.09
C ASN A 214 47.93 21.53 15.74
N GLY A 215 46.80 20.83 15.80
CA GLY A 215 46.72 19.48 16.39
C GLY A 215 46.81 19.44 17.91
N GLY A 216 46.65 20.58 18.58
CA GLY A 216 46.53 20.67 20.04
C GLY A 216 45.25 20.03 20.59
N THR A 217 45.01 20.20 21.89
CA THR A 217 43.83 19.65 22.57
C THR A 217 42.53 20.27 22.05
N SER A 218 41.52 19.42 21.85
CA SER A 218 40.19 19.86 21.42
C SER A 218 39.53 20.71 22.48
N THR A 219 39.11 21.92 22.10
CA THR A 219 38.48 22.90 22.98
C THR A 219 37.06 23.18 22.49
N ALA A 220 36.12 23.35 23.42
CA ALA A 220 34.76 23.75 23.08
C ALA A 220 34.74 25.24 22.71
N GLY A 221 34.15 25.56 21.57
CA GLY A 221 33.91 26.92 21.11
C GLY A 221 32.42 27.22 21.00
N THR A 222 32.10 28.51 21.04
CA THR A 222 30.74 29.04 20.83
C THR A 222 30.78 30.04 19.69
N SER A 223 29.76 30.01 18.82
CA SER A 223 29.66 30.97 17.72
C SER A 223 29.42 32.40 18.27
N PRO A 224 30.01 33.46 17.70
CA PRO A 224 30.69 33.46 16.41
C PRO A 224 32.22 33.40 16.44
N LYS A 225 32.93 33.63 17.55
CA LYS A 225 34.39 33.95 17.53
C LYS A 225 35.20 33.13 18.53
N PHE A 226 36.44 32.77 18.17
CA PHE A 226 37.49 32.27 19.07
C PHE A 226 38.91 32.54 18.55
#